data_AF-A0A8H5WLA5-F1
#
_entry.id   AF-A0A8H5WLA5-F1
#
_cell.length_a   1.000
_cell.length_b   1.000
_cell.length_c   1.000
_cell.angle_alpha   90.00
_cell.angle_beta   90.00
_cell.angle_gamma   90.00
#
_symmetry.space_group_name_H-M   'P 1'
#
loop_
_entity.id
_entity.type
_entity.pdbx_description
1 polymer ?
#
loop_
_entity_poly.entity_id
_entity_poly.type
_entity_poly.pdbx_seq_one_letter_code
_entity_poly.pdbx_strand_id
1 'polypeptide(L)'
;MLLNQIFLGALFAISSVSAIPNPNAEQADVDVAARSLLHHCGKHASYSHSKKECVCHDDGKIYHSKHKKCECPKGEKFHHIERKCKK
;
A
#
# COMPACT_ATOMS: atom_id res chain seq x y z
N MET A 1 11.40 1.75 -71.32
CA MET A 1 11.30 0.72 -70.27
C MET A 1 12.61 0.73 -69.50
N LEU A 2 12.63 1.13 -68.22
CA LEU A 2 13.71 0.75 -67.28
C LEU A 2 13.34 1.13 -65.84
N LEU A 3 12.99 0.08 -65.08
CA LEU A 3 13.08 -0.12 -63.63
C LEU A 3 12.66 0.99 -62.64
N ASN A 4 11.43 0.80 -62.13
CA ASN A 4 11.16 0.41 -60.74
C ASN A 4 12.02 1.08 -59.64
N GLN A 5 11.53 2.20 -59.10
CA GLN A 5 11.96 2.78 -57.83
C GLN A 5 10.81 2.74 -56.82
N ILE A 6 10.47 1.50 -56.45
CA ILE A 6 10.42 1.00 -55.07
C ILE A 6 10.20 2.07 -53.98
N PHE A 7 8.98 2.05 -53.43
CA PHE A 7 8.63 2.25 -52.01
C PHE A 7 9.20 3.49 -51.29
N LEU A 8 8.65 4.68 -51.55
CA LEU A 8 8.63 5.77 -50.56
C LEU A 8 7.20 6.05 -50.13
N GLY A 9 6.74 5.39 -49.07
CA GLY A 9 5.39 5.66 -48.56
C GLY A 9 4.95 4.91 -47.31
N ALA A 10 5.87 4.32 -46.55
CA ALA A 10 5.54 3.68 -45.27
C ALA A 10 6.19 4.45 -44.11
N LEU A 11 5.80 5.71 -43.91
CA LEU A 11 6.08 6.45 -42.68
C LEU A 11 4.84 6.40 -41.79
N PHE A 12 4.84 5.40 -40.90
CA PHE A 12 4.29 5.40 -39.55
C PHE A 12 3.07 6.29 -39.27
N ALA A 13 1.87 5.77 -39.53
CA ALA A 13 0.67 6.20 -38.82
C ALA A 13 0.59 5.45 -37.47
N ILE A 14 1.49 5.77 -36.52
CA ILE A 14 1.30 5.35 -35.12
C ILE A 14 0.46 6.43 -34.44
N SER A 15 -0.86 6.27 -34.50
CA SER A 15 -1.78 7.06 -33.68
C SER A 15 -1.58 6.63 -32.23
N SER A 16 -0.97 7.47 -31.40
CA SER A 16 -0.87 7.23 -29.96
C SER A 16 -2.28 7.26 -29.35
N VAL A 17 -2.67 6.17 -28.69
CA VAL A 17 -3.87 6.14 -27.85
C VAL A 17 -3.53 6.75 -26.50
N SER A 18 -4.09 7.92 -26.22
CA SER A 18 -4.10 8.49 -24.88
C SER A 18 -5.17 7.77 -24.06
N ALA A 19 -4.76 6.90 -23.14
CA ALA A 19 -5.68 6.32 -22.16
C ALA A 19 -6.04 7.41 -21.13
N ILE A 20 -7.32 7.75 -21.03
CA ILE A 20 -7.82 8.63 -19.96
C ILE A 20 -7.74 7.82 -18.66
N PRO A 21 -7.04 8.30 -17.61
CA PRO A 21 -6.99 7.60 -16.34
C PRO A 21 -8.40 7.43 -15.78
N ASN A 22 -8.69 6.24 -15.25
CA ASN A 22 -9.97 5.93 -14.63
C ASN A 22 -10.22 6.95 -13.49
N PRO A 23 -11.26 7.81 -13.58
CA PRO A 23 -11.56 8.79 -12.53
C PRO A 23 -12.00 8.13 -11.22
N ASN A 24 -12.28 6.82 -11.23
CA ASN A 24 -12.63 6.01 -10.07
C ASN A 24 -11.46 5.12 -9.60
N ALA A 25 -10.25 5.30 -10.15
CA ALA A 25 -9.06 4.86 -9.46
C ALA A 25 -8.82 5.88 -8.35
N GLU A 26 -9.49 5.69 -7.22
CA GLU A 26 -9.25 6.46 -6.02
C GLU A 26 -7.74 6.45 -5.74
N GLN A 27 -7.15 7.60 -6.00
CA GLN A 27 -5.79 7.98 -5.67
C GLN A 27 -5.68 8.01 -4.14
N ALA A 28 -5.68 6.84 -3.52
CA ALA A 28 -5.45 6.69 -2.09
C ALA A 28 -3.95 6.71 -1.80
N ASP A 29 -3.25 7.77 -2.21
CA ASP A 29 -1.91 8.09 -1.72
C ASP A 29 -1.78 9.54 -1.23
N VAL A 30 -2.90 10.23 -0.99
CA VAL A 30 -2.87 11.42 -0.13
C VAL A 30 -2.88 10.93 1.33
N ASP A 31 -1.82 11.26 2.07
CA ASP A 31 -1.62 11.11 3.53
C ASP A 31 -0.89 9.88 4.13
N VAL A 32 -0.05 9.14 3.38
CA VAL A 32 0.76 8.05 4.01
C VAL A 32 2.20 8.46 4.37
N ALA A 33 2.77 9.45 3.70
CA ALA A 33 4.19 9.77 3.86
C ALA A 33 4.53 10.71 5.03
N ALA A 34 3.60 11.55 5.51
CA ALA A 34 3.97 12.67 6.37
C ALA A 34 3.95 12.40 7.89
N ARG A 35 3.28 11.35 8.39
CA ARG A 35 3.13 11.12 9.85
C ARG A 35 4.00 10.01 10.45
N SER A 36 4.78 9.27 9.66
CA SER A 36 5.40 8.01 10.11
C SER A 36 6.88 7.80 9.76
N LEU A 37 7.60 8.80 9.24
CA LEU A 37 8.96 8.59 8.72
C LEU A 37 10.02 8.25 9.80
N LEU A 38 9.76 8.52 11.08
CA LEU A 38 10.73 8.21 12.14
C LEU A 38 10.49 6.85 12.80
N HIS A 39 9.26 6.34 12.76
CA HIS A 39 8.85 5.14 13.48
C HIS A 39 7.95 4.26 12.61
N HIS A 40 8.56 3.42 11.79
CA HIS A 40 7.86 2.46 10.92
C HIS A 40 7.20 1.34 11.74
N CYS A 41 6.04 1.63 12.34
CA CYS A 41 5.23 0.69 13.12
C CYS A 41 4.30 -0.20 12.26
N GLY A 42 4.17 0.09 10.97
CA GLY A 42 3.24 -0.62 10.07
C GLY A 42 1.81 -0.09 10.14
N LYS A 43 0.87 -0.74 9.41
CA LYS A 43 -0.51 -0.24 9.23
C LYS A 43 -1.41 -0.39 10.47
N HIS A 44 -1.07 -1.31 11.37
CA HIS A 44 -1.92 -1.71 12.50
C HIS A 44 -1.41 -1.21 13.85
N ALA A 45 -0.36 -0.40 13.85
CA ALA A 45 0.23 0.16 15.05
C ALA A 45 0.67 1.60 14.81
N SER A 46 0.64 2.39 15.88
CA SER A 46 1.09 3.77 15.90
C SER A 46 2.20 3.93 16.94
N TYR A 47 3.15 4.82 16.65
CA TYR A 47 4.22 5.09 17.59
C TYR A 47 3.70 5.91 18.76
N SER A 48 3.84 5.39 19.98
CA SER A 48 3.50 6.10 21.21
C SER A 48 4.75 6.79 21.75
N HIS A 49 4.76 8.13 21.72
CA HIS A 49 5.86 8.91 22.32
C HIS A 49 6.00 8.68 23.83
N SER A 50 4.90 8.41 24.53
CA SER A 50 4.88 8.17 25.98
C SER A 50 5.60 6.88 26.35
N LYS A 51 5.38 5.81 25.58
CA LYS A 51 5.99 4.50 25.79
C LYS A 51 7.28 4.30 24.99
N LYS A 52 7.60 5.24 24.10
CA LYS A 52 8.70 5.19 23.11
C LYS A 52 8.69 3.91 22.25
N GLU A 53 7.51 3.34 22.03
CA GLU A 53 7.32 2.07 21.32
C GLU A 53 6.10 2.11 20.40
N CYS A 54 6.03 1.16 19.46
CA CYS A 54 4.86 0.96 18.62
C CYS A 54 3.75 0.24 19.39
N VAL A 55 2.56 0.82 19.41
CA VAL A 55 1.39 0.29 20.10
C VAL A 55 0.32 -0.09 19.09
N CYS A 56 -0.25 -1.27 19.25
CA CYS A 56 -1.32 -1.78 18.40
C CYS A 56 -2.62 -0.99 18.59
N HIS A 57 -3.38 -0.79 17.51
CA HIS A 57 -4.67 -0.10 17.59
C HIS A 57 -5.75 -0.92 18.30
N ASP A 58 -5.70 -2.25 18.16
CA ASP A 58 -6.64 -3.13 18.84
C ASP A 58 -6.09 -3.55 20.20
N ASP A 59 -6.94 -3.48 21.23
CA ASP A 59 -6.59 -3.80 22.61
C ASP A 59 -6.25 -5.30 22.79
N GLY A 60 -5.22 -5.56 23.59
CA GLY A 60 -4.76 -6.91 23.91
C GLY A 60 -3.83 -7.55 22.88
N LYS A 61 -3.56 -6.89 21.74
CA LYS A 61 -2.54 -7.35 20.80
C LYS A 61 -1.14 -6.93 21.24
N ILE A 62 -0.19 -7.84 21.02
CA ILE A 62 1.23 -7.63 21.25
C ILE A 62 1.87 -7.20 19.93
N TYR A 63 2.65 -6.12 19.99
CA TYR A 63 3.41 -5.66 18.84
C TYR A 63 4.70 -6.46 18.69
N HIS A 64 4.85 -7.11 17.54
CA HIS A 64 6.06 -7.84 17.16
C HIS A 64 6.94 -6.98 16.26
N SER A 65 7.98 -6.36 16.83
CA SER A 65 8.91 -5.47 16.10
C SER A 65 9.58 -6.14 14.91
N LYS A 66 9.92 -7.42 15.00
CA LYS A 66 10.53 -8.23 13.93
C LYS A 66 9.66 -8.28 12.67
N HIS A 67 8.34 -8.35 12.84
CA HIS A 67 7.39 -8.51 11.75
C HIS A 67 6.53 -7.28 11.50
N LYS A 68 6.65 -6.25 12.34
CA LYS A 68 5.81 -5.03 12.34
C LYS A 68 4.33 -5.37 12.31
N LYS A 69 3.94 -6.36 13.12
CA LYS A 69 2.58 -6.91 13.20
C LYS A 69 2.07 -6.92 14.63
N CYS A 70 0.76 -6.84 14.75
CA CYS A 70 0.02 -6.92 16.00
C CYS A 70 -0.68 -8.27 16.06
N GLU A 71 -0.32 -9.11 17.02
CA GLU A 71 -0.84 -10.47 17.17
C GLU A 71 -1.40 -10.67 18.57
N CYS A 72 -2.41 -11.53 18.71
CA CYS A 72 -2.89 -11.91 20.04
C CYS A 72 -1.84 -12.76 20.76
N PRO A 73 -1.76 -12.68 22.10
CA PRO A 73 -0.90 -13.54 22.88
C PRO A 73 -1.18 -15.02 22.61
N LYS A 74 -0.18 -15.87 22.89
CA LYS A 74 -0.26 -17.31 22.58
C LYS A 74 -1.49 -17.94 23.24
N GLY A 75 -2.31 -18.58 22.40
CA GLY A 75 -3.53 -19.27 22.84
C GLY A 75 -4.79 -18.41 22.80
N GLU A 76 -4.71 -17.16 22.37
CA GLU A 76 -5.87 -16.29 22.17
C GLU A 76 -6.15 -16.06 20.68
N LYS A 77 -7.44 -15.88 20.35
CA LYS A 77 -7.92 -15.49 19.03
C LYS A 77 -8.49 -14.08 19.08
N PHE A 78 -8.38 -13.38 17.95
CA PHE A 78 -8.94 -12.04 17.84
C PHE A 78 -10.45 -12.10 17.58
N HIS A 79 -11.24 -11.51 18.47
CA HIS A 79 -12.68 -11.36 18.29
C HIS A 79 -12.96 -10.03 17.57
N HIS A 80 -13.29 -10.11 16.28
CA HIS A 80 -13.50 -8.93 15.44
C HIS A 80 -14.65 -8.02 15.89
N ILE A 81 -15.69 -8.59 16.51
CA ILE A 81 -16.87 -7.85 17.00
C ILE A 81 -16.48 -6.94 18.17
N GLU A 82 -15.70 -7.47 19.11
CA GLU A 82 -15.31 -6.75 20.34
C GLU A 82 -13.94 -6.07 20.22
N ARG A 83 -13.23 -6.31 19.11
CA ARG A 83 -11.87 -5.86 18.81
C ARG A 83 -10.86 -6.17 19.92
N LYS A 84 -10.96 -7.37 20.50
CA LYS A 84 -10.11 -7.83 21.61
C LYS A 84 -9.63 -9.27 21.40
N CYS A 85 -8.50 -9.60 21.99
CA CYS A 85 -8.03 -10.98 22.09
C CYS A 85 -8.77 -11.70 23.23
N LYS A 86 -9.20 -12.94 22.98
CA LYS A 86 -9.80 -13.83 23.98
C LYS A 86 -9.34 -15.27 23.76
N LYS A 87 -9.40 -16.08 24.81
CA LYS A 87 -9.04 -17.50 24.80
C LYS A 87 -10.17 -18.38 24.26
#